data_AF-A0A957DTQ3-F1
#
_entry.id   AF-A0A957DTQ3-F1
#
_cell.length_a   1.000
_cell.length_b   1.000
_cell.length_c   1.000
_cell.angle_alpha   90.00
_cell.angle_beta   90.00
_cell.angle_gamma   90.00
#
_symmetry.space_group_name_H-M   'P 1'
#
loop_
_entity.id
_entity.type
_entity.pdbx_description
1 polymer ?
#
loop_
_entity_poly.entity_id
_entity_poly.type
_entity_poly.pdbx_seq_one_letter_code
_entity_poly.pdbx_strand_id
1 'polypeptide(L)'
;MTKESIIANIREEYLQDFSFAGSTETFVASLDSLFDLIYEDAVERYYKSPPWDLPGVQLAICCFLSWGEVRSVDVFTRQAVELGFDYPDLRLLLSKQIYEEMVHHQMFRRAAIKIGGVDPLTVPPPAGIMSMFDAYNDALGTDDVLEKIFYGQFSSERAAIPSFKQIKESMAASRRGLPPEMKKAFERAEKDEPGHIAVGRWAAVKLAERGEKQRQRMLELALDIIGITINLWITETKNYPAIIKFASSLVKAKAKAKIVGLPEVDDSDWNFSVEDNSFKNEG
;
A
#
# COMPACT_ATOMS: atom_id res chain seq x y z
N MET A 1 12.42 11.18 14.85
CA MET A 1 11.69 12.08 13.96
C MET A 1 10.23 11.71 14.12
N THR A 2 9.37 12.67 14.41
CA THR A 2 7.92 12.44 14.57
C THR A 2 7.20 12.77 13.25
N LYS A 3 5.95 12.34 13.12
CA LYS A 3 5.07 12.72 12.00
C LYS A 3 5.05 14.24 11.79
N GLU A 4 4.90 15.00 12.86
CA GLU A 4 4.79 16.46 12.82
C GLU A 4 6.08 17.11 12.29
N SER A 5 7.25 16.61 12.71
CA SER A 5 8.52 17.09 12.17
C SER A 5 8.72 16.75 10.69
N ILE A 6 8.20 15.60 10.22
CA ILE A 6 8.25 15.22 8.80
C ILE A 6 7.37 16.17 7.98
N ILE A 7 6.14 16.41 8.42
CA ILE A 7 5.21 17.33 7.76
C ILE A 7 5.79 18.75 7.69
N ALA A 8 6.42 19.22 8.78
CA ALA A 8 7.07 20.52 8.80
C ALA A 8 8.18 20.62 7.74
N ASN A 9 9.04 19.59 7.63
CA ASN A 9 10.09 19.55 6.61
C ASN A 9 9.51 19.50 5.21
N ILE A 10 8.44 18.71 4.98
CA ILE A 10 7.80 18.65 3.65
C ILE A 10 7.28 20.03 3.23
N ARG A 11 6.67 20.78 4.16
CA ARG A 11 6.19 22.14 3.89
C ARG A 11 7.33 23.07 3.52
N GLU A 12 8.43 23.00 4.25
CA GLU A 12 9.60 23.83 4.02
C GLU A 12 10.30 23.48 2.69
N GLU A 13 10.43 22.20 2.35
CA GLU A 13 11.20 21.75 1.19
C GLU A 13 10.40 21.79 -0.12
N TYR A 14 9.10 21.45 -0.10
CA TYR A 14 8.34 21.19 -1.32
C TYR A 14 7.15 22.13 -1.54
N LEU A 15 6.68 22.85 -0.52
CA LEU A 15 5.41 23.60 -0.60
C LEU A 15 5.55 25.12 -0.64
N GLN A 16 6.77 25.69 -0.61
CA GLN A 16 6.94 27.15 -0.58
C GLN A 16 6.29 27.86 -1.78
N ASP A 17 6.35 27.24 -2.95
CA ASP A 17 5.82 27.79 -4.21
C ASP A 17 4.56 27.05 -4.70
N PHE A 18 3.95 26.21 -3.86
CA PHE A 18 2.78 25.43 -4.26
C PHE A 18 1.53 26.32 -4.36
N SER A 19 0.92 26.37 -5.54
CA SER A 19 -0.26 27.19 -5.81
C SER A 19 -1.56 26.39 -5.74
N PHE A 20 -2.55 26.94 -5.04
CA PHE A 20 -3.93 26.42 -5.04
C PHE A 20 -4.81 27.01 -6.15
N ALA A 21 -4.29 28.04 -6.85
CA ALA A 21 -4.99 28.71 -7.93
C ALA A 21 -4.86 27.96 -9.26
N GLY A 22 -5.79 28.23 -10.18
CA GLY A 22 -5.82 27.61 -11.51
C GLY A 22 -6.97 26.62 -11.69
N SER A 23 -6.95 25.90 -12.81
CA SER A 23 -7.97 24.89 -13.11
C SER A 23 -7.84 23.68 -12.18
N THR A 24 -8.91 22.89 -12.09
CA THR A 24 -8.93 21.65 -11.31
C THR A 24 -7.86 20.67 -11.81
N GLU A 25 -7.73 20.54 -13.12
CA GLU A 25 -6.81 19.61 -13.77
C GLU A 25 -5.37 19.98 -13.47
N THR A 26 -5.01 21.26 -13.57
CA THR A 26 -3.67 21.74 -13.24
C THR A 26 -3.35 21.48 -11.77
N PHE A 27 -4.30 21.77 -10.87
CA PHE A 27 -4.10 21.53 -9.44
C PHE A 27 -3.85 20.04 -9.12
N VAL A 28 -4.69 19.14 -9.65
CA VAL A 28 -4.55 17.70 -9.41
C VAL A 28 -3.26 17.16 -10.03
N ALA A 29 -2.89 17.61 -11.24
CA ALA A 29 -1.62 17.24 -11.86
C ALA A 29 -0.40 17.74 -11.07
N SER A 30 -0.50 18.93 -10.46
CA SER A 30 0.55 19.42 -9.56
C SER A 30 0.67 18.58 -8.29
N LEU A 31 -0.45 18.12 -7.71
CA LEU A 31 -0.42 17.19 -6.59
C LEU A 31 0.19 15.84 -6.97
N ASP A 32 -0.15 15.30 -8.15
CA ASP A 32 0.44 14.06 -8.70
C ASP A 32 1.97 14.15 -8.66
N SER A 33 2.53 15.16 -9.34
CA SER A 33 3.99 15.32 -9.45
C SER A 33 4.65 15.60 -8.10
N LEU A 34 4.00 16.40 -7.25
CA LEU A 34 4.49 16.73 -5.92
C LEU A 34 4.60 15.49 -5.03
N PHE A 35 3.56 14.65 -5.00
CA PHE A 35 3.54 13.47 -4.14
C PHE A 35 4.50 12.40 -4.64
N ASP A 36 4.62 12.21 -5.96
CA ASP A 36 5.64 11.32 -6.54
C ASP A 36 7.04 11.76 -6.09
N LEU A 37 7.36 13.06 -6.22
CA LEU A 37 8.65 13.61 -5.81
C LEU A 37 8.93 13.40 -4.30
N ILE A 38 7.96 13.70 -3.43
CA ILE A 38 8.12 13.54 -1.98
C ILE A 38 8.41 12.07 -1.63
N TYR A 39 7.67 11.12 -2.21
CA TYR A 39 7.87 9.71 -1.90
C TYR A 39 9.16 9.15 -2.49
N GLU A 40 9.55 9.53 -3.70
CA GLU A 40 10.83 9.14 -4.30
C GLU A 40 12.01 9.60 -3.43
N ASP A 41 12.02 10.88 -3.03
CA ASP A 41 13.05 11.44 -2.16
C ASP A 41 13.05 10.75 -0.78
N ALA A 42 11.87 10.52 -0.20
CA ALA A 42 11.76 9.88 1.12
C ALA A 42 12.23 8.42 1.10
N VAL A 43 11.91 7.66 0.05
CA VAL A 43 12.42 6.30 -0.14
C VAL A 43 13.94 6.31 -0.25
N GLU A 44 14.52 7.24 -1.03
CA GLU A 44 15.98 7.36 -1.12
C GLU A 44 16.63 7.74 0.22
N ARG A 45 16.02 8.65 0.99
CA ARG A 45 16.60 9.13 2.26
C ARG A 45 16.46 8.12 3.39
N TYR A 46 15.30 7.48 3.50
CA TYR A 46 14.91 6.74 4.71
C TYR A 46 14.73 5.24 4.50
N TYR A 47 14.51 4.80 3.27
CA TYR A 47 14.23 3.40 2.94
C TYR A 47 15.41 2.69 2.25
N LYS A 48 16.59 3.33 2.25
CA LYS A 48 17.78 2.89 1.51
C LYS A 48 18.54 1.76 2.20
N SER A 49 18.61 0.63 1.49
CA SER A 49 19.47 -0.54 1.76
C SER A 49 19.38 -1.26 3.12
N PRO A 50 18.20 -1.49 3.69
CA PRO A 50 18.00 -2.57 4.65
C PRO A 50 18.53 -3.93 4.17
N PRO A 51 18.75 -4.90 5.08
CA PRO A 51 19.18 -6.25 4.72
C PRO A 51 18.01 -7.06 4.14
N TRP A 52 17.45 -6.54 3.05
CA TRP A 52 16.26 -7.03 2.34
C TRP A 52 16.41 -8.48 1.86
N ASP A 53 17.64 -9.00 1.76
CA ASP A 53 17.96 -10.34 1.26
C ASP A 53 18.00 -11.39 2.37
N LEU A 54 17.78 -10.98 3.62
CA LEU A 54 17.59 -11.89 4.72
C LEU A 54 16.20 -12.53 4.64
N PRO A 55 16.08 -13.87 4.67
CA PRO A 55 14.80 -14.56 4.60
C PRO A 55 13.79 -14.10 5.65
N GLY A 56 14.24 -13.73 6.85
CA GLY A 56 13.37 -13.18 7.88
C GLY A 56 12.78 -11.82 7.49
N VAL A 57 13.55 -10.97 6.82
CA VAL A 57 13.08 -9.68 6.33
C VAL A 57 12.11 -9.88 5.15
N GLN A 58 12.44 -10.76 4.21
CA GLN A 58 11.56 -11.11 3.08
C GLN A 58 10.22 -11.66 3.57
N LEU A 59 10.24 -12.54 4.56
CA LEU A 59 9.03 -13.06 5.20
C LEU A 59 8.22 -11.94 5.85
N ALA A 60 8.87 -11.06 6.63
CA ALA A 60 8.19 -9.96 7.29
C ALA A 60 7.52 -9.00 6.29
N ILE A 61 8.18 -8.70 5.18
CA ILE A 61 7.60 -7.89 4.09
C ILE A 61 6.37 -8.57 3.51
N CYS A 62 6.46 -9.86 3.18
CA CYS A 62 5.32 -10.60 2.63
C CYS A 62 4.14 -10.62 3.61
N CYS A 63 4.38 -10.80 4.91
CA CYS A 63 3.33 -10.74 5.91
C CYS A 63 2.73 -9.32 6.04
N PHE A 64 3.59 -8.30 6.10
CA PHE A 64 3.17 -6.90 6.18
C PHE A 64 2.27 -6.51 5.01
N LEU A 65 2.71 -6.77 3.78
CA LEU A 65 1.93 -6.49 2.58
C LEU A 65 0.63 -7.31 2.59
N SER A 66 0.70 -8.60 2.90
CA SER A 66 -0.49 -9.46 2.99
C SER A 66 -1.55 -8.96 3.98
N TRP A 67 -1.17 -8.44 5.15
CA TRP A 67 -2.13 -7.80 6.07
C TRP A 67 -2.62 -6.46 5.55
N GLY A 68 -1.73 -5.69 4.93
CA GLY A 68 -2.03 -4.45 4.25
C GLY A 68 -3.16 -4.60 3.25
N GLU A 69 -3.02 -5.50 2.28
CA GLU A 69 -4.00 -5.63 1.20
C GLU A 69 -5.37 -6.10 1.73
N VAL A 70 -5.41 -6.95 2.76
CA VAL A 70 -6.70 -7.34 3.38
C VAL A 70 -7.34 -6.18 4.11
N ARG A 71 -6.53 -5.33 4.74
CA ARG A 71 -7.03 -4.11 5.37
C ARG A 71 -7.55 -3.13 4.32
N SER A 72 -6.86 -2.99 3.20
CA SER A 72 -7.29 -2.24 2.02
C SER A 72 -8.63 -2.76 1.50
N VAL A 73 -8.81 -4.08 1.34
CA VAL A 73 -10.10 -4.71 0.94
C VAL A 73 -11.24 -4.29 1.87
N ASP A 74 -11.07 -4.39 3.19
CA ASP A 74 -12.10 -4.00 4.17
C ASP A 74 -12.46 -2.51 4.05
N VAL A 75 -11.45 -1.65 3.99
CA VAL A 75 -11.64 -0.19 3.88
C VAL A 75 -12.34 0.17 2.58
N PHE A 76 -11.88 -0.34 1.45
CA PHE A 76 -12.41 0.02 0.13
C PHE A 76 -13.82 -0.54 -0.06
N THR A 77 -14.12 -1.69 0.56
CA THR A 77 -15.49 -2.20 0.62
C THR A 77 -16.41 -1.24 1.38
N ARG A 78 -15.98 -0.71 2.52
CA ARG A 78 -16.76 0.30 3.27
C ARG A 78 -16.94 1.58 2.45
N GLN A 79 -15.88 2.07 1.80
CA GLN A 79 -15.96 3.22 0.90
C GLN A 79 -16.97 2.97 -0.24
N ALA A 80 -16.95 1.79 -0.87
CA ALA A 80 -17.89 1.44 -1.93
C ALA A 80 -19.35 1.36 -1.45
N VAL A 81 -19.57 0.97 -0.18
CA VAL A 81 -20.89 0.99 0.46
C VAL A 81 -21.34 2.43 0.76
N GLU A 82 -20.47 3.24 1.38
CA GLU A 82 -20.73 4.64 1.72
C GLU A 82 -21.00 5.49 0.47
N LEU A 83 -20.28 5.24 -0.63
CA LEU A 83 -20.45 5.92 -1.91
C LEU A 83 -21.83 5.68 -2.54
N GLY A 84 -22.50 4.59 -2.17
CA GLY A 84 -23.85 4.27 -2.62
C GLY A 84 -23.98 4.24 -4.15
N PHE A 85 -24.91 5.01 -4.69
CA PHE A 85 -25.13 5.16 -6.14
C PHE A 85 -24.83 6.57 -6.64
N ASP A 86 -24.24 7.43 -5.79
CA ASP A 86 -23.97 8.83 -6.14
C ASP A 86 -22.90 8.92 -7.24
N TYR A 87 -21.97 7.96 -7.25
CA TYR A 87 -20.88 7.88 -8.22
C TYR A 87 -20.69 6.43 -8.73
N PRO A 88 -21.55 5.94 -9.63
CA PRO A 88 -21.56 4.53 -10.05
C PRO A 88 -20.25 4.10 -10.73
N ASP A 89 -19.63 4.98 -11.52
CA ASP A 89 -18.36 4.68 -12.19
C ASP A 89 -17.22 4.52 -11.18
N LEU A 90 -17.14 5.43 -10.19
CA LEU A 90 -16.15 5.33 -9.11
C LEU A 90 -16.38 4.07 -8.26
N ARG A 91 -17.64 3.70 -8.01
CA ARG A 91 -17.97 2.44 -7.31
C ARG A 91 -17.52 1.21 -8.08
N LEU A 92 -17.68 1.21 -9.40
CA LEU A 92 -17.20 0.12 -10.26
C LEU A 92 -15.68 0.00 -10.21
N LEU A 93 -14.97 1.14 -10.26
CA LEU A 93 -13.51 1.19 -10.12
C LEU A 93 -13.05 0.68 -8.76
N LEU A 94 -13.70 1.09 -7.66
CA LEU A 94 -13.44 0.55 -6.32
C LEU A 94 -13.68 -0.96 -6.25
N SER A 95 -14.73 -1.46 -6.90
CA SER A 95 -15.02 -2.90 -6.92
C SER A 95 -13.91 -3.69 -7.63
N LYS A 96 -13.36 -3.14 -8.72
CA LYS A 96 -12.19 -3.70 -9.40
C LYS A 96 -10.96 -3.68 -8.49
N GLN A 97 -10.70 -2.54 -7.84
CA GLN A 97 -9.59 -2.41 -6.91
C GLN A 97 -9.69 -3.39 -5.73
N ILE A 98 -10.87 -3.55 -5.11
CA ILE A 98 -11.11 -4.54 -4.04
C ILE A 98 -10.73 -5.95 -4.48
N TYR A 99 -11.05 -6.32 -5.73
CA TYR A 99 -10.63 -7.60 -6.28
C TYR A 99 -9.10 -7.69 -6.44
N GLU A 100 -8.47 -6.64 -6.97
CA GLU A 100 -7.02 -6.57 -7.17
C GLU A 100 -6.26 -6.67 -5.84
N GLU A 101 -6.69 -5.95 -4.81
CA GLU A 101 -6.15 -6.04 -3.44
C GLU A 101 -6.26 -7.46 -2.85
N MET A 102 -7.40 -8.14 -3.08
CA MET A 102 -7.54 -9.54 -2.65
C MET A 102 -6.57 -10.47 -3.40
N VAL A 103 -6.32 -10.22 -4.68
CA VAL A 103 -5.31 -10.96 -5.45
C VAL A 103 -3.92 -10.68 -4.88
N HIS A 104 -3.58 -9.43 -4.59
CA HIS A 104 -2.29 -9.05 -3.99
C HIS A 104 -2.09 -9.74 -2.64
N HIS A 105 -3.12 -9.72 -1.77
CA HIS A 105 -3.11 -10.45 -0.50
C HIS A 105 -2.73 -11.92 -0.69
N GLN A 106 -3.43 -12.61 -1.60
CA GLN A 106 -3.23 -14.04 -1.83
C GLN A 106 -1.81 -14.34 -2.33
N MET A 107 -1.28 -13.48 -3.20
CA MET A 107 0.08 -13.62 -3.73
C MET A 107 1.14 -13.42 -2.64
N PHE A 108 1.03 -12.36 -1.83
CA PHE A 108 1.96 -12.12 -0.72
C PHE A 108 1.83 -13.17 0.40
N ARG A 109 0.61 -13.63 0.70
CA ARG A 109 0.35 -14.77 1.60
C ARG A 109 1.07 -16.03 1.12
N ARG A 110 0.90 -16.38 -0.16
CA ARG A 110 1.56 -17.54 -0.77
C ARG A 110 3.09 -17.40 -0.71
N ALA A 111 3.62 -16.21 -1.02
CA ALA A 111 5.04 -15.93 -0.93
C ALA A 111 5.57 -16.15 0.50
N ALA A 112 4.88 -15.62 1.53
CA ALA A 112 5.24 -15.80 2.94
C ALA A 112 5.34 -17.29 3.32
N ILE A 113 4.37 -18.11 2.93
CA ILE A 113 4.35 -19.56 3.21
C ILE A 113 5.52 -20.27 2.53
N LYS A 114 5.76 -19.99 1.23
CA LYS A 114 6.82 -20.65 0.44
C LYS A 114 8.24 -20.24 0.87
N ILE A 115 8.44 -19.02 1.37
CA ILE A 115 9.72 -18.55 1.94
C ILE A 115 10.06 -19.29 3.26
N GLY A 116 9.08 -19.97 3.86
CA GLY A 116 9.28 -20.77 5.07
C GLY A 116 8.48 -20.28 6.27
N GLY A 117 7.64 -19.26 6.11
CA GLY A 117 6.75 -18.75 7.15
C GLY A 117 5.45 -19.53 7.30
N VAL A 118 4.51 -18.90 8.00
CA VAL A 118 3.12 -19.34 8.19
C VAL A 118 2.17 -18.46 7.39
N ASP A 119 0.90 -18.88 7.32
CA ASP A 119 -0.17 -18.04 6.82
C ASP A 119 -0.26 -16.74 7.66
N PRO A 120 -0.11 -15.55 7.05
CA PRO A 120 -0.21 -14.27 7.76
C PRO A 120 -1.53 -14.10 8.50
N LEU A 121 -2.65 -14.67 8.02
CA LEU A 121 -3.94 -14.53 8.71
C LEU A 121 -4.02 -15.32 10.03
N THR A 122 -3.09 -16.25 10.26
CA THR A 122 -3.03 -17.03 11.51
C THR A 122 -2.21 -16.36 12.61
N VAL A 123 -1.56 -15.23 12.31
CA VAL A 123 -0.74 -14.47 13.26
C VAL A 123 -1.11 -13.00 13.17
N PRO A 124 -1.46 -12.35 14.30
CA PRO A 124 -1.79 -10.93 14.26
C PRO A 124 -0.55 -10.08 13.92
N PRO A 125 -0.74 -8.95 13.23
CA PRO A 125 0.35 -8.01 12.98
C PRO A 125 0.91 -7.46 14.31
N PRO A 126 2.22 -7.20 14.40
CA PRO A 126 2.80 -6.47 15.52
C PRO A 126 2.13 -5.11 15.76
N ALA A 127 2.05 -4.68 17.01
CA ALA A 127 1.45 -3.39 17.37
C ALA A 127 2.15 -2.24 16.64
N GLY A 128 1.37 -1.35 16.03
CA GLY A 128 1.85 -0.15 15.34
C GLY A 128 2.32 -0.36 13.89
N ILE A 129 2.55 -1.60 13.44
CA ILE A 129 3.01 -1.84 12.06
C ILE A 129 1.93 -1.50 11.04
N MET A 130 0.65 -1.66 11.40
CA MET A 130 -0.50 -1.37 10.55
C MET A 130 -0.93 0.10 10.59
N SER A 131 -0.20 0.97 11.29
CA SER A 131 -0.60 2.37 11.52
C SER A 131 -0.94 3.15 10.24
N MET A 132 -0.23 2.89 9.13
CA MET A 132 -0.54 3.49 7.83
C MET A 132 -1.90 3.01 7.28
N PHE A 133 -2.18 1.71 7.30
CA PHE A 133 -3.45 1.15 6.83
C PHE A 133 -4.63 1.47 7.76
N ASP A 134 -4.37 1.54 9.06
CA ASP A 134 -5.39 1.92 10.05
C ASP A 134 -5.86 3.35 9.84
N ALA A 135 -4.95 4.25 9.46
CA ALA A 135 -5.25 5.65 9.17
C ALA A 135 -6.25 5.83 8.00
N TYR A 136 -6.41 4.84 7.11
CA TYR A 136 -7.37 4.93 6.01
C TYR A 136 -8.83 5.11 6.48
N ASN A 137 -9.16 4.65 7.70
CA ASN A 137 -10.52 4.80 8.24
C ASN A 137 -10.76 6.19 8.84
N ASP A 138 -9.69 6.90 9.18
CA ASP A 138 -9.72 8.06 10.05
C ASP A 138 -9.25 9.34 9.34
N ALA A 139 -9.38 9.41 8.00
CA ALA A 139 -8.92 10.53 7.15
C ALA A 139 -9.26 11.91 7.77
N LEU A 140 -8.37 12.42 8.62
CA LEU A 140 -8.57 13.51 9.57
C LEU A 140 -10.03 13.70 10.05
N GLY A 141 -10.66 12.62 10.53
CA GLY A 141 -12.02 12.65 11.11
C GLY A 141 -13.14 13.06 10.15
N THR A 142 -12.99 12.79 8.85
CA THR A 142 -13.98 13.13 7.82
C THR A 142 -15.08 12.07 7.65
N ASP A 143 -16.31 12.54 7.41
CA ASP A 143 -17.42 11.71 6.95
C ASP A 143 -17.56 11.72 5.41
N ASP A 144 -16.74 12.49 4.69
CA ASP A 144 -16.79 12.55 3.23
C ASP A 144 -16.02 11.37 2.59
N VAL A 145 -16.77 10.48 1.92
CA VAL A 145 -16.21 9.31 1.25
C VAL A 145 -15.20 9.68 0.15
N LEU A 146 -15.35 10.81 -0.55
CA LEU A 146 -14.36 11.24 -1.55
C LEU A 146 -13.05 11.67 -0.89
N GLU A 147 -13.11 12.30 0.29
CA GLU A 147 -11.89 12.61 1.06
C GLU A 147 -11.20 11.32 1.53
N LYS A 148 -11.96 10.31 1.97
CA LYS A 148 -11.40 8.99 2.35
C LYS A 148 -10.72 8.30 1.16
N ILE A 149 -11.35 8.33 -0.02
CA ILE A 149 -10.79 7.74 -1.25
C ILE A 149 -9.57 8.52 -1.72
N PHE A 150 -9.59 9.85 -1.66
CA PHE A 150 -8.40 10.66 -1.95
C PHE A 150 -7.24 10.32 -1.00
N TYR A 151 -7.52 10.24 0.31
CA TYR A 151 -6.54 9.99 1.36
C TYR A 151 -5.86 8.61 1.21
N GLY A 152 -6.64 7.55 0.96
CA GLY A 152 -6.11 6.20 0.75
C GLY A 152 -5.46 6.04 -0.62
N GLN A 153 -6.24 6.14 -1.69
CA GLN A 153 -5.82 5.75 -3.04
C GLN A 153 -4.90 6.78 -3.70
N PHE A 154 -5.20 8.08 -3.61
CA PHE A 154 -4.42 9.08 -4.33
C PHE A 154 -3.11 9.41 -3.61
N SER A 155 -3.18 9.52 -2.29
CA SER A 155 -2.07 9.93 -1.44
C SER A 155 -1.27 8.74 -0.91
N SER A 156 -1.89 7.71 -0.31
CA SER A 156 -1.12 6.64 0.33
C SER A 156 -0.58 5.59 -0.64
N GLU A 157 -1.41 5.04 -1.52
CA GLU A 157 -1.02 3.90 -2.38
C GLU A 157 0.12 4.26 -3.34
N ARG A 158 0.25 5.54 -3.66
CA ARG A 158 1.39 6.10 -4.41
C ARG A 158 2.75 5.76 -3.81
N ALA A 159 2.83 5.57 -2.49
CA ALA A 159 4.04 5.17 -1.80
C ALA A 159 4.53 3.76 -2.19
N ALA A 160 3.64 2.90 -2.70
CA ALA A 160 3.96 1.54 -3.10
C ALA A 160 4.94 1.50 -4.28
N ILE A 161 4.74 2.35 -5.30
CA ILE A 161 5.55 2.38 -6.53
C ILE A 161 7.04 2.58 -6.26
N PRO A 162 7.49 3.68 -5.62
CA PRO A 162 8.91 3.88 -5.35
C PRO A 162 9.46 2.85 -4.35
N SER A 163 8.64 2.37 -3.41
CA SER A 163 9.04 1.32 -2.46
C SER A 163 9.34 -0.01 -3.14
N PHE A 164 8.47 -0.47 -4.04
CA PHE A 164 8.66 -1.71 -4.78
C PHE A 164 9.88 -1.64 -5.70
N LYS A 165 10.06 -0.51 -6.39
CA LYS A 165 11.27 -0.23 -7.18
C LYS A 165 12.54 -0.36 -6.32
N GLN A 166 12.59 0.30 -5.16
CA GLN A 166 13.75 0.27 -4.28
C GLN A 166 14.04 -1.14 -3.72
N ILE A 167 13.01 -1.90 -3.37
CA ILE A 167 13.15 -3.29 -2.92
C ILE A 167 13.74 -4.14 -4.04
N LYS A 168 13.18 -4.06 -5.26
CA LYS A 168 13.69 -4.82 -6.41
C LYS A 168 15.13 -4.50 -6.75
N GLU A 169 15.50 -3.23 -6.80
CA GLU A 169 16.87 -2.79 -7.11
C GLU A 169 17.85 -3.30 -6.06
N SER A 170 17.51 -3.17 -4.78
CA SER A 170 18.36 -3.69 -3.70
C SER A 170 18.49 -5.22 -3.76
N MET A 171 17.42 -5.91 -4.15
CA MET A 171 17.44 -7.37 -4.30
C MET A 171 18.18 -7.87 -5.52
N ALA A 172 18.11 -7.16 -6.65
CA ALA A 172 18.93 -7.44 -7.82
C ALA A 172 20.43 -7.31 -7.51
N ALA A 173 20.81 -6.39 -6.62
CA ALA A 173 22.19 -6.22 -6.17
C ALA A 173 22.63 -7.25 -5.09
N SER A 174 21.70 -8.02 -4.53
CA SER A 174 22.00 -9.00 -3.48
C SER A 174 22.43 -10.36 -4.03
N ARG A 175 23.16 -11.14 -3.22
CA ARG A 175 23.59 -12.51 -3.61
C ARG A 175 22.43 -13.50 -3.71
N ARG A 176 21.32 -13.25 -3.01
CA ARG A 176 20.19 -14.19 -2.89
C ARG A 176 19.06 -13.90 -3.86
N GLY A 177 18.95 -12.65 -4.32
CA GLY A 177 17.85 -12.22 -5.17
C GLY A 177 16.48 -12.26 -4.47
N LEU A 178 15.44 -11.94 -5.25
CA LEU A 178 14.04 -12.07 -4.82
C LEU A 178 13.56 -13.52 -4.98
N PRO A 179 12.92 -14.10 -3.95
CA PRO A 179 12.18 -15.35 -4.11
C PRO A 179 11.17 -15.23 -5.26
N PRO A 180 11.04 -16.25 -6.14
CA PRO A 180 10.19 -16.14 -7.33
C PRO A 180 8.74 -15.75 -7.06
N GLU A 181 8.13 -16.26 -6.00
CA GLU A 181 6.73 -15.93 -5.67
C GLU A 181 6.59 -14.49 -5.15
N MET A 182 7.58 -13.98 -4.41
CA MET A 182 7.62 -12.59 -3.97
C MET A 182 7.82 -11.65 -5.16
N LYS A 183 8.68 -12.03 -6.11
CA LYS A 183 8.88 -11.28 -7.36
C LYS A 183 7.58 -11.16 -8.15
N LYS A 184 6.84 -12.26 -8.35
CA LYS A 184 5.54 -12.23 -9.04
C LYS A 184 4.53 -11.34 -8.34
N ALA A 185 4.49 -11.38 -7.00
CA ALA A 185 3.57 -10.55 -6.21
C ALA A 185 3.87 -9.06 -6.45
N PHE A 186 5.14 -8.64 -6.37
CA PHE A 186 5.51 -7.26 -6.70
C PHE A 186 5.21 -6.89 -8.15
N GLU A 187 5.56 -7.74 -9.13
CA GLU A 187 5.28 -7.45 -10.55
C GLU A 187 3.78 -7.29 -10.81
N ARG A 188 2.94 -8.05 -10.10
CA ARG A 188 1.49 -7.90 -10.19
C ARG A 188 1.03 -6.60 -9.55
N ALA A 189 1.45 -6.32 -8.32
CA ALA A 189 1.07 -5.11 -7.60
C ALA A 189 1.49 -3.87 -8.40
N GLU A 190 2.75 -3.77 -8.82
CA GLU A 190 3.27 -2.65 -9.63
C GLU A 190 2.48 -2.38 -10.92
N LYS A 191 1.87 -3.41 -11.51
CA LYS A 191 1.01 -3.26 -12.68
C LYS A 191 -0.35 -2.67 -12.33
N ASP A 192 -0.89 -3.02 -11.17
CA ASP A 192 -2.25 -2.67 -10.75
C ASP A 192 -2.30 -1.33 -9.99
N GLU A 193 -1.28 -1.01 -9.18
CA GLU A 193 -1.18 0.23 -8.36
C GLU A 193 -1.47 1.53 -9.13
N PRO A 194 -0.96 1.74 -10.38
CA PRO A 194 -1.29 2.95 -11.14
C PRO A 194 -2.80 3.11 -11.39
N GLY A 195 -3.52 1.99 -11.51
CA GLY A 195 -4.97 1.96 -11.63
C GLY A 195 -5.66 2.38 -10.34
N HIS A 196 -5.16 1.92 -9.19
CA HIS A 196 -5.69 2.30 -7.89
C HIS A 196 -5.49 3.80 -7.60
N ILE A 197 -4.29 4.31 -7.88
CA ILE A 197 -4.00 5.75 -7.80
C ILE A 197 -4.94 6.56 -8.70
N ALA A 198 -5.35 6.01 -9.86
CA ALA A 198 -6.32 6.65 -10.73
C ALA A 198 -7.75 6.70 -10.14
N VAL A 199 -8.14 5.73 -9.30
CA VAL A 199 -9.37 5.79 -8.50
C VAL A 199 -9.33 6.99 -7.56
N GLY A 200 -8.21 7.15 -6.84
CA GLY A 200 -7.96 8.31 -5.99
C GLY A 200 -7.96 9.63 -6.77
N ARG A 201 -7.38 9.64 -7.98
CA ARG A 201 -7.32 10.83 -8.85
C ARG A 201 -8.71 11.27 -9.27
N TRP A 202 -9.61 10.33 -9.53
CA TRP A 202 -11.00 10.63 -9.84
C TRP A 202 -11.66 11.39 -8.67
N ALA A 203 -11.48 10.92 -7.43
CA ALA A 203 -11.98 11.61 -6.25
C ALA A 203 -11.31 12.99 -6.06
N ALA A 204 -10.00 13.08 -6.33
CA ALA A 204 -9.24 14.33 -6.26
C ALA A 204 -9.82 15.41 -7.16
N VAL A 205 -10.18 15.07 -8.41
CA VAL A 205 -10.81 15.99 -9.35
C VAL A 205 -12.14 16.51 -8.80
N LYS A 206 -12.99 15.62 -8.27
CA LYS A 206 -14.30 16.00 -7.69
C LYS A 206 -14.19 16.85 -6.44
N LEU A 207 -13.18 16.61 -5.61
CA LEU A 207 -12.89 17.47 -4.46
C LEU A 207 -12.37 18.84 -4.93
N ALA A 208 -11.42 18.88 -5.85
CA ALA A 208 -10.81 20.12 -6.30
C ALA A 208 -11.78 21.05 -7.07
N GLU A 209 -12.84 20.51 -7.68
CA GLU A 209 -13.98 21.27 -8.24
C GLU A 209 -14.72 22.11 -7.19
N ARG A 210 -14.67 21.72 -5.90
CA ARG A 210 -15.34 22.44 -4.80
C ARG A 210 -14.64 23.73 -4.37
N GLY A 211 -13.53 24.08 -5.03
CA GLY A 211 -12.84 25.35 -4.88
C GLY A 211 -11.66 25.33 -3.92
N GLU A 212 -11.05 26.51 -3.74
CA GLU A 212 -9.73 26.65 -3.11
C GLU A 212 -9.65 26.13 -1.67
N LYS A 213 -10.71 26.32 -0.88
CA LYS A 213 -10.77 25.78 0.49
C LYS A 213 -10.67 24.26 0.52
N GLN A 214 -11.34 23.57 -0.41
CA GLN A 214 -11.25 22.12 -0.51
C GLN A 214 -9.86 21.69 -0.99
N ARG A 215 -9.25 22.43 -1.92
CA ARG A 215 -7.88 22.17 -2.39
C ARG A 215 -6.85 22.28 -1.27
N GLN A 216 -6.97 23.30 -0.41
CA GLN A 216 -6.14 23.41 0.80
C GLN A 216 -6.36 22.22 1.74
N ARG A 217 -7.63 21.85 1.99
CA ARG A 217 -7.98 20.69 2.80
C ARG A 217 -7.41 19.38 2.26
N MET A 218 -7.43 19.18 0.94
CA MET A 218 -6.81 18.02 0.28
C MET A 218 -5.30 17.96 0.56
N LEU A 219 -4.60 19.09 0.51
CA LEU A 219 -3.18 19.10 0.84
C LEU A 219 -2.93 18.69 2.30
N GLU A 220 -3.74 19.18 3.24
CA GLU A 220 -3.63 18.80 4.66
C GLU A 220 -3.87 17.31 4.90
N LEU A 221 -4.88 16.75 4.22
CA LEU A 221 -5.15 15.30 4.22
C LEU A 221 -3.96 14.50 3.69
N ALA A 222 -3.43 14.90 2.54
CA ALA A 222 -2.31 14.21 1.92
C ALA A 222 -1.05 14.27 2.80
N LEU A 223 -0.73 15.44 3.35
CA LEU A 223 0.44 15.61 4.21
C LEU A 223 0.37 14.74 5.47
N ASP A 224 -0.83 14.57 6.03
CA ASP A 224 -1.02 13.70 7.20
C ASP A 224 -0.66 12.24 6.88
N ILE A 225 -1.22 11.66 5.83
CA ILE A 225 -0.91 10.26 5.46
C ILE A 225 0.51 10.08 4.94
N ILE A 226 1.03 11.03 4.16
CA ILE A 226 2.44 11.03 3.73
C ILE A 226 3.36 11.04 4.96
N GLY A 227 3.07 11.89 5.94
CA GLY A 227 3.82 11.97 7.19
C GLY A 227 3.77 10.66 7.99
N ILE A 228 2.60 10.01 8.07
CA ILE A 228 2.44 8.70 8.71
C ILE A 228 3.28 7.64 7.99
N THR A 229 3.19 7.56 6.67
CA THR A 229 3.90 6.58 5.84
C THR A 229 5.42 6.74 5.96
N ILE A 230 5.95 7.96 5.85
CA ILE A 230 7.39 8.22 6.01
C ILE A 230 7.85 7.92 7.43
N ASN A 231 7.04 8.26 8.45
CA ASN A 231 7.36 7.95 9.84
C ASN A 231 7.44 6.43 10.08
N LEU A 232 6.53 5.66 9.46
CA LEU A 232 6.58 4.20 9.47
C LEU A 232 7.89 3.71 8.85
N TRP A 233 8.27 4.19 7.66
CA TRP A 233 9.55 3.81 7.04
C TRP A 233 10.75 4.10 7.94
N ILE A 234 10.82 5.28 8.54
CA ILE A 234 11.90 5.66 9.47
C ILE A 234 11.92 4.75 10.71
N THR A 235 10.74 4.38 11.22
CA THR A 235 10.61 3.58 12.43
C THR A 235 10.95 2.11 12.16
N GLU A 236 10.40 1.52 11.10
CA GLU A 236 10.67 0.14 10.69
C GLU A 236 12.14 -0.04 10.30
N THR A 237 12.73 0.94 9.61
CA THR A 237 14.15 0.86 9.24
C THR A 237 15.08 0.91 10.44
N LYS A 238 14.70 1.61 11.51
CA LYS A 238 15.43 1.58 12.80
C LYS A 238 15.16 0.32 13.61
N ASN A 239 14.05 -0.35 13.37
CA ASN A 239 13.57 -1.50 14.15
C ASN A 239 13.81 -2.86 13.47
N TYR A 240 14.67 -2.97 12.43
CA TYR A 240 15.01 -4.25 11.80
C TYR A 240 15.30 -5.41 12.77
N PRO A 241 16.00 -5.22 13.90
CA PRO A 241 16.19 -6.30 14.88
C PRO A 241 14.87 -6.88 15.41
N ALA A 242 13.85 -6.04 15.62
CA ALA A 242 12.51 -6.47 16.04
C ALA A 242 11.77 -7.21 14.92
N ILE A 243 11.89 -6.73 13.68
CA ILE A 243 11.32 -7.37 12.48
C ILE A 243 11.92 -8.78 12.29
N ILE A 244 13.25 -8.91 12.42
CA ILE A 244 13.94 -10.21 12.34
C ILE A 244 13.51 -11.15 13.49
N LYS A 245 13.34 -10.61 14.71
CA LYS A 245 12.85 -11.38 15.86
C LYS A 245 11.42 -11.86 15.66
N PHE A 246 10.57 -11.03 15.06
CA PHE A 246 9.20 -11.39 14.69
C PHE A 246 9.18 -12.47 13.59
N ALA A 247 9.93 -12.31 12.51
CA ALA A 247 10.03 -13.34 11.48
C ALA A 247 10.54 -14.69 12.04
N SER A 248 11.46 -14.63 13.01
CA SER A 248 11.93 -15.81 13.74
C SER A 248 10.84 -16.47 14.59
N SER A 249 9.88 -15.70 15.13
CA SER A 249 8.74 -16.27 15.85
C SER A 249 7.73 -16.91 14.90
N LEU A 250 7.54 -16.37 13.70
CA LEU A 250 6.70 -16.97 12.64
C LEU A 250 7.23 -18.35 12.22
N VAL A 251 8.55 -18.46 11.99
CA VAL A 251 9.18 -19.75 11.66
C VAL A 251 9.04 -20.76 12.80
N LYS A 252 9.19 -20.32 14.06
CA LYS A 252 8.97 -21.18 15.24
C LYS A 252 7.52 -21.63 15.39
N ALA A 253 6.55 -20.77 15.08
CA ALA A 253 5.14 -21.11 15.08
C ALA A 253 4.83 -22.24 14.08
N LYS A 254 5.42 -22.20 12.88
CA LYS A 254 5.32 -23.29 11.89
C LYS A 254 5.86 -24.61 12.43
N ALA A 255 7.05 -24.59 13.05
CA ALA A 255 7.66 -25.78 13.64
C ALA A 255 6.76 -26.39 14.74
N LYS A 256 6.12 -25.54 15.56
CA LYS A 256 5.17 -25.98 16.58
C LYS A 256 3.88 -26.56 15.98
N ALA A 257 3.31 -25.93 14.94
CA ALA A 257 2.13 -26.43 14.25
C ALA A 257 2.35 -27.82 13.63
N LYS A 258 3.55 -28.06 13.07
CA LYS A 258 3.95 -29.36 12.51
C LYS A 258 4.07 -30.47 13.57
N ILE A 259 4.41 -30.11 14.82
CA ILE A 259 4.46 -31.06 15.96
C ILE A 259 3.06 -31.43 16.44
N VAL A 260 2.07 -30.54 16.29
CA VAL A 260 0.69 -30.73 16.78
C VAL A 260 -0.22 -31.39 15.73
N GLY A 261 0.30 -31.74 14.55
CA GLY A 261 -0.45 -32.49 13.54
C GLY A 261 -1.61 -31.71 12.91
N LEU A 262 -1.51 -30.38 12.85
CA LEU A 262 -2.48 -29.58 12.10
C LEU A 262 -2.40 -29.93 10.60
N PRO A 263 -3.54 -30.06 9.90
CA PRO A 263 -3.55 -30.42 8.49
C PRO A 263 -2.76 -29.40 7.67
N GLU A 264 -1.90 -29.88 6.77
CA GLU A 264 -1.31 -29.04 5.75
C GLU A 264 -2.45 -28.45 4.91
N VAL A 265 -2.47 -27.12 4.76
CA VAL A 265 -3.46 -26.45 3.91
C VAL A 265 -3.21 -26.93 2.47
N ASP A 266 -4.18 -27.62 1.91
CA ASP A 266 -4.13 -28.08 0.53
C ASP A 266 -4.23 -26.86 -0.41
N ASP A 267 -3.13 -26.58 -1.12
CA ASP A 267 -3.02 -25.49 -2.10
C ASP A 267 -3.93 -25.73 -3.34
N SER A 268 -4.57 -26.90 -3.49
CA SER A 268 -5.35 -27.28 -4.68
C SER A 268 -6.76 -26.68 -4.76
N ASP A 269 -7.32 -26.18 -3.66
CA ASP A 269 -8.72 -25.69 -3.60
C ASP A 269 -8.92 -24.27 -4.17
N TRP A 270 -7.86 -23.57 -4.60
CA TRP A 270 -7.93 -22.17 -5.05
C TRP A 270 -7.35 -21.93 -6.45
N ASN A 271 -7.37 -22.94 -7.32
CA ASN A 271 -7.09 -22.76 -8.75
C ASN A 271 -8.25 -22.02 -9.45
N PHE A 272 -8.35 -20.71 -9.23
CA PHE A 272 -9.06 -19.86 -10.19
C PHE A 272 -8.14 -19.64 -11.38
N SER A 273 -8.32 -20.46 -12.41
CA SER A 273 -7.73 -20.20 -13.72
C SER A 273 -8.28 -18.86 -14.23
N VAL A 274 -7.48 -17.80 -14.15
CA VAL A 274 -7.70 -16.60 -14.96
C VAL A 274 -7.28 -16.99 -16.37
N GLU A 275 -8.11 -17.79 -17.05
CA GLU A 275 -8.00 -17.94 -18.49
C GLU A 275 -8.43 -16.61 -19.11
N ASP A 276 -7.48 -16.09 -19.86
CA ASP A 276 -7.49 -14.86 -20.63
C ASP A 276 -8.66 -14.90 -21.62
N ASN A 277 -9.85 -14.43 -21.20
CA ASN A 277 -10.96 -14.15 -22.11
C ASN A 277 -10.64 -12.87 -22.88
N SER A 278 -9.69 -13.01 -23.82
CA SER A 278 -9.59 -12.16 -24.98
C SER A 278 -11.00 -11.99 -25.56
N PHE A 279 -11.52 -10.78 -25.46
CA PHE A 279 -12.65 -10.34 -26.26
C PHE A 279 -12.25 -10.50 -27.72
N LYS A 280 -12.62 -11.64 -28.31
CA LYS A 280 -12.69 -11.77 -29.75
C LYS A 280 -13.82 -10.86 -30.20
N ASN A 281 -13.44 -9.69 -30.69
CA ASN A 281 -14.24 -8.95 -31.65
C ASN A 281 -14.43 -9.86 -32.86
N GLU A 282 -15.64 -10.37 -33.03
CA GLU A 282 -16.12 -10.86 -34.32
C GLU A 282 -17.37 -10.06 -34.69
N GLY A 283 -17.25 -9.37 -35.83
CA GLY A 283 -18.28 -9.08 -36.83
C GLY A 283 -19.65 -8.59 -36.37
#